data_AF-A0A3D5GM10-F1
#
_entry.id   AF-A0A3D5GM10-F1
#
_cell.length_a   1.000
_cell.length_b   1.000
_cell.length_c   1.000
_cell.angle_alpha   90.00
_cell.angle_beta   90.00
_cell.angle_gamma   90.00
#
_symmetry.space_group_name_H-M   'P 1'
#
loop_
_entity.id
_entity.type
_entity.pdbx_description
1 polymer ?
#
loop_
_entity_poly.entity_id
_entity_poly.type
_entity_poly.pdbx_seq_one_letter_code
_entity_poly.pdbx_strand_id
1 'polypeptide(L)' 'HHPETELRAKGALFESQTKRRDPLANHWVVDGNLVTGQNQNAAPMVARELMTLLGDTVAA' A
#
# COMPACT_ATOMS: atom_id res chain seq x y z
N HIS A 1 10.40 -14.83 -10.57
CA HIS A 1 10.49 -13.77 -9.56
C HIS A 1 9.10 -13.20 -9.34
N HIS A 2 8.58 -13.26 -8.12
CA HIS A 2 7.27 -12.72 -7.76
C HIS A 2 7.47 -11.70 -6.63
N PRO A 3 6.98 -10.45 -6.75
CA PRO A 3 7.26 -9.39 -5.78
C PRO A 3 6.91 -9.76 -4.34
N GLU A 4 5.79 -10.46 -4.12
CA GLU A 4 5.39 -10.94 -2.81
C GLU A 4 6.47 -11.81 -2.14
N THR A 5 7.01 -12.79 -2.89
CA THR A 5 8.00 -13.73 -2.35
C THR A 5 9.26 -13.00 -1.91
N GLU A 6 9.70 -12.02 -2.70
CA GLU A 6 10.89 -11.22 -2.39
C GLU A 6 10.68 -10.27 -1.21
N LEU A 7 9.50 -9.65 -1.12
CA LEU A 7 9.15 -8.76 -0.02
C LEU A 7 9.06 -9.53 1.31
N ARG A 8 8.41 -10.70 1.30
CA ARG A 8 8.37 -11.59 2.46
C ARG A 8 9.77 -12.06 2.87
N ALA A 9 10.63 -12.40 1.90
CA ALA A 9 12.01 -12.80 2.18
C ALA A 9 12.85 -11.69 2.84
N LYS A 10 12.49 -10.42 2.61
CA LYS A 10 13.09 -9.25 3.26
C LYS A 10 12.41 -8.86 4.59
N GLY A 11 11.45 -9.66 5.06
CA GLY A 11 10.76 -9.45 6.34
C GLY A 11 9.55 -8.52 6.29
N ALA A 12 9.08 -8.12 5.09
CA ALA A 12 7.87 -7.30 4.98
C ALA A 12 6.62 -8.10 5.36
N LEU A 13 5.70 -7.45 6.10
CA LEU A 13 4.36 -7.98 6.33
C LEU A 13 3.50 -7.76 5.07
N PHE A 14 3.53 -8.74 4.16
CA PHE A 14 2.76 -8.65 2.91
C PHE A 14 1.28 -9.02 3.17
N GLU A 15 0.43 -7.99 3.25
CA GLU A 15 -1.00 -8.10 3.63
C GLU A 15 -1.94 -8.50 2.49
N SER A 16 -1.54 -8.27 1.24
CA SER A 16 -2.37 -8.59 0.06
C SER A 16 -2.74 -10.07 0.04
N GLN A 17 -4.02 -10.37 -0.16
CA GLN A 17 -4.54 -11.72 -0.28
C GLN A 17 -5.00 -11.97 -1.70
N THR A 18 -4.18 -12.65 -2.50
CA THR A 18 -4.58 -13.04 -3.86
C THR A 18 -5.72 -14.05 -3.81
N LYS A 19 -6.94 -13.60 -4.14
CA LYS A 19 -8.17 -14.40 -4.22
C LYS A 19 -8.86 -14.19 -5.56
N ARG A 20 -9.88 -15.01 -5.88
CA ARG A 20 -10.67 -14.85 -7.12
C ARG A 20 -11.28 -13.45 -7.32
N ARG A 21 -11.53 -12.70 -6.24
CA ARG A 21 -12.09 -11.34 -6.26
C ARG A 21 -11.04 -10.24 -6.07
N ASP A 22 -9.76 -10.59 -6.11
CA ASP A 22 -8.64 -9.66 -5.95
C ASP A 22 -8.63 -8.49 -6.94
N PRO A 23 -9.09 -8.63 -8.19
CA PRO A 23 -9.24 -7.48 -9.09
C PRO A 23 -10.26 -6.43 -8.62
N LEU A 24 -11.13 -6.77 -7.66
CA LEU A 24 -12.08 -5.84 -7.03
C LEU A 24 -11.61 -5.35 -5.66
N ALA A 25 -10.44 -5.80 -5.21
CA ALA A 25 -9.91 -5.39 -3.92
C ALA A 25 -9.40 -3.95 -3.99
N ASN A 26 -9.56 -3.24 -2.88
CA ASN A 26 -9.19 -1.85 -2.70
C ASN A 26 -8.45 -1.68 -1.37
N HIS A 27 -7.37 -2.45 -1.18
CA HIS A 27 -6.58 -2.42 0.05
C HIS A 27 -5.38 -1.48 -0.08
N TRP A 28 -5.12 -0.71 0.97
CA TRP A 28 -3.94 0.15 1.09
C TRP A 28 -3.46 0.16 2.54
N VAL A 29 -2.17 0.45 2.74
CA VAL A 29 -1.53 0.49 4.06
C VAL A 29 -0.62 1.72 4.12
N VAL A 30 -0.63 2.40 5.27
CA VAL A 30 0.34 3.44 5.64
C VAL A 30 1.20 2.89 6.77
N ASP A 31 2.51 2.80 6.54
CA ASP A 31 3.51 2.38 7.51
C ASP A 31 4.60 3.47 7.62
N GLY A 32 4.49 4.31 8.65
CA GLY A 32 5.34 5.50 8.79
C GLY A 32 5.20 6.44 7.58
N ASN A 33 6.30 6.61 6.85
CA ASN A 33 6.35 7.44 5.64
C ASN A 33 6.17 6.63 4.33
N LEU A 34 5.85 5.35 4.42
CA LEU A 34 5.61 4.47 3.28
C LEU A 34 4.11 4.23 3.10
N VAL A 35 3.59 4.62 1.94
CA VAL A 35 2.20 4.33 1.54
C VAL A 35 2.22 3.28 0.43
N THR A 36 1.46 2.19 0.61
CA THR A 36 1.34 1.12 -0.39
C THR A 36 -0.12 0.84 -0.74
N GLY A 37 -0.36 0.43 -1.99
CA GLY A 37 -1.66 -0.02 -2.47
C GLY A 37 -1.55 -1.38 -3.12
N GLN A 38 -2.55 -2.23 -2.92
CA GLN A 38 -2.55 -3.60 -3.43
C GLN A 38 -2.56 -3.66 -4.96
N ASN A 39 -3.39 -2.83 -5.60
CA ASN A 39 -3.58 -2.79 -7.04
C ASN A 39 -4.03 -1.38 -7.47
N GLN A 40 -4.35 -1.21 -8.76
CA GLN A 40 -4.72 0.10 -9.32
C GLN A 40 -6.00 0.70 -8.72
N ASN A 41 -6.91 -0.11 -8.17
CA ASN A 41 -8.13 0.40 -7.53
C ASN A 41 -7.80 1.24 -6.27
N ALA A 42 -6.67 0.95 -5.61
CA ALA A 42 -6.21 1.67 -4.43
C ALA A 42 -5.53 3.00 -4.73
N ALA A 43 -5.29 3.33 -6.00
CA ALA A 43 -4.56 4.54 -6.39
C ALA A 43 -5.15 5.85 -5.81
N PRO A 44 -6.48 6.08 -5.80
CA PRO A 44 -7.04 7.28 -5.18
C PRO A 44 -6.79 7.37 -3.68
N MET A 45 -6.79 6.22 -2.98
CA MET A 45 -6.53 6.16 -1.55
C MET A 45 -5.07 6.44 -1.24
N VAL A 46 -4.15 5.80 -1.97
CA VAL A 46 -2.70 6.05 -1.86
C VAL A 46 -2.38 7.53 -2.10
N ALA A 47 -2.96 8.13 -3.14
CA ALA A 47 -2.75 9.55 -3.44
C ALA A 47 -3.25 10.46 -2.31
N ARG A 48 -4.41 10.16 -1.72
CA ARG A 48 -4.94 10.88 -0.56
C ARG A 48 -3.98 10.82 0.62
N GLU A 49 -3.55 9.62 1.02
CA GLU A 49 -2.67 9.44 2.18
C GLU A 49 -1.31 10.13 2.00
N LEU A 50 -0.74 10.09 0.79
CA LEU A 50 0.50 10.81 0.48
C LEU A 50 0.34 12.33 0.69
N MET A 51 -0.77 12.92 0.21
CA MET A 51 -1.03 14.35 0.40
C MET A 51 -1.27 14.69 1.87
N THR A 52 -1.94 13.82 2.63
CA THR A 52 -2.11 13.97 4.08
C THR A 52 -0.77 13.96 4.81
N LEU A 53 0.09 12.95 4.55
CA LEU A 53 1.42 12.87 5.17
C LEU A 53 2.27 14.11 4.88
N LEU A 54 2.22 14.62 3.64
CA LEU A 54 2.94 15.83 3.27
C LEU A 54 2.38 17.07 3.97
N GLY A 55 1.06 17.20 4.07
CA GLY A 55 0.41 18.28 4.80
C GLY A 55 0.78 18.29 6.29
N ASP A 56 0.75 17.12 6.93
CA ASP A 56 1.12 16.96 8.33
C ASP A 56 2.59 17.28 8.58
N THR A 57 3.47 16.91 7.64
CA THR A 57 4.91 17.20 7.72
C THR A 57 5.21 18.69 7.61
N VAL A 58 4.44 19.45 6.81
CA VAL A 58 4.64 20.91 6.64
C VAL A 58 4.05 21.71 7.79
N ALA A 59 3.08 21.15 8.52
CA ALA A 59 2.44 21.78 9.68
C ALA A 59 3.19 21.56 11.01
N ALA A 60 4.14 20.61 11.05
CA ALA A 60 4.97 20.28 12.21
C ALA A 60 6.28 21.08 12.23
#